data_AF-A0A835I2Y7-F1
#
_entry.id   AF-A0A835I2Y7-F1
#
_cell.length_a   1.000
_cell.length_b   1.000
_cell.length_c   1.000
_cell.angle_alpha   90.00
_cell.angle_beta   90.00
_cell.angle_gamma   90.00
#
_symmetry.space_group_name_H-M   'P 1'
#
loop_
_entity.id
_entity.type
_entity.pdbx_description
1 polymer ?
#
loop_
_entity_poly.entity_id
_entity_poly.type
_entity_poly.pdbx_seq_one_letter_code
_entity_poly.pdbx_strand_id
1 'polypeptide(L)'
;MGWGEGAKKLHIHIITDRQSLLVTLTFAILNNMPGVIAAPYVLLGMCQTAHSNRVPGATVHLERKFSIAIILLFILPLYFFIFIKNKRICPKSSSGWVSKLPRSYPLIGSSLAIIANKGRYSQWFAEILSQCPTRTFVFHRALGKRQIVTANPSNVQHILKTKFSLYPKGDFFTTTLVDFLGNGISNADGANWKFGRQISSHEFNTKSLRNFVETVVDSELSNRLIPILSDAAANNSVLDLQDILQRFAFDNICKIAFGFDPEYLSPSLPQPAFAAAFEDAVRISSERFGYIFPATWKLKRALNLGSEKQLKQAISQTREFAQNIVKEKKARTKRQVLSRNRQSSFKDHEFRPFR
;
A
#
# COMPACT_ATOMS: atom_id res chain seq x y z
N MET A 1 -31.73 42.89 -18.91
CA MET A 1 -32.86 41.96 -18.67
C MET A 1 -32.49 40.63 -19.29
N GLY A 2 -32.38 39.48 -18.64
CA GLY A 2 -32.35 39.13 -17.23
C GLY A 2 -31.52 37.85 -17.13
N TRP A 3 -30.62 37.81 -16.15
CA TRP A 3 -29.92 36.58 -15.76
C TRP A 3 -30.90 35.76 -14.93
N GLY A 4 -31.28 34.57 -15.43
CA GLY A 4 -32.19 33.64 -14.78
C GLY A 4 -31.44 32.40 -14.28
N GLU A 5 -31.32 32.35 -12.96
CA GLU A 5 -30.88 31.29 -12.05
C GLU A 5 -31.00 29.83 -12.53
N GLY A 6 -29.95 29.02 -12.28
CA GLY A 6 -30.03 27.57 -12.46
C GLY A 6 -28.76 26.76 -12.17
N ALA A 7 -27.58 27.39 -12.05
CA ALA A 7 -26.36 26.67 -11.71
C ALA A 7 -26.21 26.58 -10.17
N LYS A 8 -26.65 25.46 -9.58
CA LYS A 8 -26.24 25.07 -8.22
C LYS A 8 -24.71 25.04 -8.18
N LYS A 9 -24.15 26.04 -7.52
CA LYS A 9 -22.72 26.25 -7.31
C LYS A 9 -22.18 25.07 -6.49
N LEU A 10 -21.64 24.07 -7.17
CA LEU A 10 -20.93 22.96 -6.56
C LEU A 10 -19.61 23.52 -6.01
N HIS A 11 -19.63 24.03 -4.77
CA HIS A 11 -18.45 24.47 -4.05
C HIS A 11 -17.60 23.25 -3.68
N ILE A 12 -16.82 22.75 -4.64
CA ILE A 12 -15.73 21.82 -4.38
C ILE A 12 -14.57 22.68 -3.84
N HIS A 13 -14.50 22.81 -2.51
CA HIS A 13 -13.26 23.23 -1.86
C HIS A 13 -12.25 22.08 -2.00
N ILE A 14 -11.50 22.07 -3.10
CA ILE A 14 -10.27 21.28 -3.19
C ILE A 14 -9.25 21.99 -2.31
N ILE A 15 -9.19 21.60 -1.03
CA ILE A 15 -8.04 21.92 -0.18
C ILE A 15 -6.89 21.09 -0.74
N THR A 16 -6.08 21.70 -1.60
CA THR A 16 -4.78 21.19 -2.02
C THR A 16 -3.83 21.20 -0.84
N ASP A 17 -3.94 20.19 0.03
CA ASP A 17 -2.94 19.94 1.08
C ASP A 17 -1.82 19.05 0.57
N ARG A 18 -0.59 19.42 0.89
CA ARG A 18 0.71 18.92 0.42
C ARG A 18 1.04 17.47 0.86
N GLN A 19 0.07 16.58 0.99
CA GLN A 19 0.24 15.19 1.48
C GLN A 19 -0.08 14.09 0.45
N SER A 20 -0.32 14.46 -0.82
CA SER A 20 -0.87 13.61 -1.91
C SER A 20 -0.02 12.42 -2.41
N LEU A 21 0.99 11.95 -1.68
CA LEU A 21 1.63 10.65 -1.96
C LEU A 21 1.31 9.62 -0.88
N LEU A 22 1.19 10.04 0.39
CA LEU A 22 0.75 9.14 1.46
C LEU A 22 -0.73 8.83 1.33
N VAL A 23 -1.56 9.81 0.94
CA VAL A 23 -3.00 9.61 0.73
C VAL A 23 -3.23 8.65 -0.44
N THR A 24 -2.47 8.78 -1.53
CA THR A 24 -2.60 7.90 -2.72
C THR A 24 -2.12 6.48 -2.45
N LEU A 25 -1.03 6.30 -1.68
CA LEU A 25 -0.65 4.97 -1.19
C LEU A 25 -1.65 4.42 -0.18
N THR A 26 -2.20 5.24 0.70
CA THR A 26 -3.25 4.82 1.66
C THR A 26 -4.56 4.48 0.94
N PHE A 27 -4.91 5.20 -0.12
CA PHE A 27 -6.05 4.91 -1.00
C PHE A 27 -5.80 3.64 -1.85
N ALA A 28 -4.59 3.43 -2.37
CA ALA A 28 -4.23 2.21 -3.10
C ALA A 28 -4.15 0.98 -2.17
N ILE A 29 -3.66 1.15 -0.94
CA ILE A 29 -3.65 0.13 0.13
C ILE A 29 -5.09 -0.26 0.52
N LEU A 30 -6.05 0.69 0.47
CA LEU A 30 -7.43 0.46 0.88
C LEU A 30 -8.35 0.01 -0.26
N ASN A 31 -8.08 0.37 -1.52
CA ASN A 31 -8.97 0.09 -2.66
C ASN A 31 -8.56 -1.10 -3.53
N ASN A 32 -7.38 -1.73 -3.33
CA ASN A 32 -6.90 -2.82 -4.18
C ASN A 32 -7.07 -4.22 -3.57
N MET A 33 -8.21 -4.48 -2.91
CA MET A 33 -8.48 -5.75 -2.23
C MET A 33 -9.68 -6.47 -2.88
N PRO A 34 -9.48 -7.24 -3.97
CA PRO A 34 -10.52 -8.12 -4.47
C PRO A 34 -10.77 -9.30 -3.51
N GLY A 35 -12.04 -9.66 -3.38
CA GLY A 35 -12.53 -10.66 -2.44
C GLY A 35 -12.07 -12.08 -2.72
N VAL A 36 -11.86 -12.84 -1.64
CA VAL A 36 -12.13 -14.28 -1.61
C VAL A 36 -12.88 -14.56 -0.31
N ILE A 37 -14.09 -15.06 -0.49
CA ILE A 37 -14.92 -15.71 0.52
C ILE A 37 -14.21 -16.99 0.95
N ALA A 38 -13.89 -17.12 2.23
CA ALA A 38 -13.93 -18.39 2.96
C ALA A 38 -13.64 -18.12 4.45
N ALA A 39 -14.70 -18.07 5.24
CA ALA A 39 -14.65 -18.50 6.64
C ALA A 39 -15.14 -19.98 6.68
N PRO A 40 -15.10 -20.69 7.82
CA PRO A 40 -13.89 -21.26 8.41
C PRO A 40 -14.12 -22.73 8.79
N TYR A 41 -13.29 -23.70 8.38
CA TYR A 41 -13.29 -25.02 9.03
C TYR A 41 -11.88 -25.59 9.14
N VAL A 42 -11.43 -25.67 10.39
CA VAL A 42 -10.34 -26.55 10.83
C VAL A 42 -11.01 -27.80 11.41
N LEU A 43 -10.46 -28.97 11.06
CA LEU A 43 -10.70 -30.33 11.60
C LEU A 43 -11.93 -31.11 11.08
N LEU A 44 -11.71 -32.00 10.11
CA LEU A 44 -12.06 -33.43 10.20
C LEU A 44 -11.42 -34.21 9.03
N GLY A 45 -10.91 -35.42 9.31
CA GLY A 45 -10.55 -36.39 8.27
C GLY A 45 -9.06 -36.67 8.10
N MET A 46 -8.43 -37.26 9.13
CA MET A 46 -7.30 -38.14 8.87
C MET A 46 -7.79 -39.30 7.99
N CYS A 47 -7.14 -39.46 6.84
CA CYS A 47 -6.61 -40.72 6.32
C CYS A 47 -7.54 -41.96 6.33
N GLN A 48 -7.99 -42.36 5.15
CA GLN A 48 -8.15 -43.77 4.82
C GLN A 48 -7.35 -44.06 3.54
N THR A 49 -6.25 -44.81 3.75
CA THR A 49 -5.82 -46.02 3.02
C THR A 49 -6.19 -46.12 1.54
N ALA A 50 -5.33 -46.47 0.59
CA ALA A 50 -4.01 -47.09 0.62
C ALA A 50 -3.43 -47.07 -0.81
N HIS A 51 -2.12 -46.88 -0.96
CA HIS A 51 -1.28 -47.83 -1.72
C HIS A 51 0.21 -47.55 -1.51
N SER A 52 0.94 -48.63 -1.23
CA SER A 52 2.37 -48.85 -1.48
C SER A 52 3.42 -48.44 -0.42
N ASN A 53 3.84 -49.49 0.30
CA ASN A 53 5.21 -49.87 0.67
C ASN A 53 6.01 -49.12 1.77
N ARG A 54 6.31 -49.90 2.83
CA ARG A 54 7.27 -49.78 3.96
C ARG A 54 8.40 -48.75 3.83
N VAL A 55 8.50 -47.79 4.78
CA VAL A 55 9.74 -47.06 5.18
C VAL A 55 9.57 -46.53 6.64
N PRO A 56 10.62 -46.47 7.51
CA PRO A 56 10.49 -46.32 8.96
C PRO A 56 10.21 -44.86 9.40
N GLY A 57 9.11 -44.63 10.12
CA GLY A 57 8.70 -43.28 10.54
C GLY A 57 7.77 -43.20 11.77
N ALA A 58 7.61 -44.29 12.52
CA ALA A 58 6.65 -44.35 13.64
C ALA A 58 7.10 -43.52 14.87
N THR A 59 8.40 -43.34 15.10
CA THR A 59 8.95 -42.60 16.24
C THR A 59 8.83 -41.08 16.09
N VAL A 60 8.99 -40.55 14.87
CA VAL A 60 8.94 -39.10 14.58
C VAL A 60 7.50 -38.55 14.70
N HIS A 61 6.49 -39.37 14.38
CA HIS A 61 5.09 -38.97 14.51
C HIS A 61 4.59 -38.92 15.96
N LEU A 62 5.17 -39.72 16.86
CA LEU A 62 4.81 -39.73 18.27
C LEU A 62 5.41 -38.52 19.00
N GLU A 63 6.70 -38.24 18.79
CA GLU A 63 7.41 -37.05 19.29
C GLU A 63 6.71 -35.73 18.92
N ARG A 64 6.24 -35.62 17.67
CA ARG A 64 5.53 -34.42 17.18
C ARG A 64 4.14 -34.25 17.81
N LYS A 65 3.44 -35.35 18.13
CA LYS A 65 2.15 -35.31 18.86
C LYS A 65 2.35 -34.93 20.34
N PHE A 66 3.40 -35.43 20.98
CA PHE A 66 3.77 -35.06 22.35
C PHE A 66 4.16 -33.58 22.47
N SER A 67 4.94 -33.04 21.52
CA SER A 67 5.27 -31.60 21.49
C SER A 67 4.03 -30.70 21.35
N ILE A 68 3.07 -31.06 20.48
CA ILE A 68 1.83 -30.29 20.32
C ILE A 68 0.96 -30.38 21.59
N ALA A 69 0.88 -31.56 22.21
CA ALA A 69 0.15 -31.75 23.47
C ALA A 69 0.73 -30.89 24.60
N ILE A 70 2.06 -30.84 24.74
CA ILE A 70 2.76 -30.00 25.73
C ILE A 70 2.48 -28.51 25.48
N ILE A 71 2.56 -28.05 24.23
CA ILE A 71 2.26 -26.65 23.87
C ILE A 71 0.80 -26.30 24.22
N LEU A 72 -0.15 -27.18 23.91
CA LEU A 72 -1.57 -26.97 24.26
C LEU A 72 -1.79 -26.95 25.78
N LEU A 73 -1.04 -27.75 26.54
CA LEU A 73 -1.12 -27.85 27.99
C LEU A 73 -0.67 -26.57 28.71
N PHE A 74 0.19 -25.75 28.10
CA PHE A 74 0.58 -24.43 28.62
C PHE A 74 -0.25 -23.27 28.07
N ILE A 75 -0.75 -23.37 26.83
CA ILE A 75 -1.54 -22.30 26.20
C ILE A 75 -2.98 -22.24 26.78
N LEU A 76 -3.61 -23.38 27.03
CA LEU A 76 -4.99 -23.44 27.53
C LEU A 76 -5.15 -22.84 28.95
N PRO A 77 -4.27 -23.13 29.94
CA PRO A 77 -4.34 -22.49 31.25
C PRO A 77 -4.01 -21.00 31.20
N LEU A 78 -3.08 -20.58 30.34
CA LEU A 78 -2.76 -19.17 30.15
C LEU A 78 -3.95 -18.40 29.54
N TYR A 79 -4.61 -19.00 28.54
CA TYR A 79 -5.85 -18.47 27.97
C TYR A 79 -6.96 -18.39 29.01
N PHE A 80 -7.14 -19.44 29.83
CA PHE A 80 -8.13 -19.49 30.90
C PHE A 80 -7.84 -18.47 32.01
N PHE A 81 -6.58 -18.30 32.40
CA PHE A 81 -6.15 -17.30 33.39
C PHE A 81 -6.37 -15.86 32.89
N ILE A 82 -6.06 -15.60 31.61
CA ILE A 82 -6.35 -14.32 30.96
C ILE A 82 -7.87 -14.09 30.86
N PHE A 83 -8.64 -15.11 30.53
CA PHE A 83 -10.11 -15.05 30.46
C PHE A 83 -10.74 -14.72 31.82
N ILE A 84 -10.26 -15.36 32.90
CA ILE A 84 -10.72 -15.08 34.27
C ILE A 84 -10.35 -13.66 34.72
N LYS A 85 -9.12 -13.19 34.43
CA LYS A 85 -8.73 -11.81 34.77
C LYS A 85 -9.50 -10.77 33.94
N ASN A 86 -9.85 -11.05 32.69
CA ASN A 86 -10.55 -10.09 31.82
C ASN A 86 -12.07 -10.00 32.05
N LYS A 87 -12.72 -10.94 32.75
CA LYS A 87 -14.10 -10.72 33.24
C LYS A 87 -14.21 -9.51 34.17
N ARG A 88 -13.10 -9.04 34.73
CA ARG A 88 -13.04 -7.87 35.62
C ARG A 88 -12.76 -6.53 34.91
N ILE A 89 -12.53 -6.52 33.59
CA ILE A 89 -12.17 -5.30 32.83
C ILE A 89 -13.13 -5.11 31.65
N CYS A 90 -14.41 -4.89 31.94
CA CYS A 90 -15.34 -4.25 31.01
C CYS A 90 -16.30 -3.42 31.85
N PRO A 91 -16.06 -2.11 32.06
CA PRO A 91 -17.09 -1.26 32.61
C PRO A 91 -18.27 -1.31 31.63
N LYS A 92 -19.44 -1.73 32.12
CA LYS A 92 -20.71 -1.59 31.39
C LYS A 92 -20.99 -0.10 31.23
N SER A 93 -20.46 0.52 30.18
CA SER A 93 -20.80 1.89 29.84
C SER A 93 -22.21 1.91 29.27
N SER A 94 -23.11 2.61 29.94
CA SER A 94 -24.52 2.77 29.63
C SER A 94 -24.81 3.73 28.46
N SER A 95 -23.80 4.18 27.72
CA SER A 95 -23.99 5.09 26.59
C SER A 95 -24.21 4.32 25.28
N GLY A 96 -25.29 4.65 24.56
CA GLY A 96 -25.73 3.90 23.37
C GLY A 96 -24.70 3.81 22.25
N TRP A 97 -23.77 4.75 22.13
CA TRP A 97 -22.71 4.73 21.11
C TRP A 97 -21.54 3.78 21.47
N VAL A 98 -21.25 3.55 22.77
CA VAL A 98 -20.19 2.62 23.19
C VAL A 98 -20.54 1.18 22.79
N SER A 99 -21.83 0.84 22.74
CA SER A 99 -22.30 -0.45 22.24
C SER A 99 -21.95 -0.72 20.77
N LYS A 100 -21.68 0.35 20.00
CA LYS A 100 -21.35 0.29 18.56
C LYS A 100 -19.85 0.29 18.28
N LEU A 101 -19.01 0.43 19.31
CA LEU A 101 -17.57 0.33 19.15
C LEU A 101 -17.14 -1.12 18.88
N PRO A 102 -16.04 -1.34 18.13
CA PRO A 102 -15.55 -2.68 17.84
C PRO A 102 -15.17 -3.41 19.13
N ARG A 103 -15.90 -4.49 19.44
CA ARG A 103 -15.64 -5.29 20.65
C ARG A 103 -14.18 -5.77 20.69
N SER A 104 -13.53 -5.54 21.83
CA SER A 104 -12.15 -5.96 22.07
C SER A 104 -12.12 -7.22 22.92
N TYR A 105 -11.29 -8.19 22.52
CA TYR A 105 -11.09 -9.46 23.21
C TYR A 105 -9.67 -9.54 23.79
N PRO A 106 -9.47 -10.32 24.87
CA PRO A 106 -8.13 -10.59 25.37
C PRO A 106 -7.22 -11.13 24.25
N LEU A 107 -5.96 -10.67 24.21
CA LEU A 107 -4.91 -11.04 23.26
C LEU A 107 -5.11 -10.66 21.79
N ILE A 108 -6.32 -10.73 21.24
CA ILE A 108 -6.59 -10.42 19.81
C ILE A 108 -7.18 -9.02 19.59
N GLY A 109 -7.52 -8.29 20.65
CA GLY A 109 -8.14 -6.97 20.54
C GLY A 109 -9.43 -7.02 19.72
N SER A 110 -9.64 -6.03 18.86
CA SER A 110 -10.81 -5.92 17.99
C SER A 110 -10.62 -6.60 16.62
N SER A 111 -9.65 -7.53 16.49
CA SER A 111 -9.29 -8.15 15.20
C SER A 111 -10.44 -8.90 14.51
N LEU A 112 -11.35 -9.52 15.25
CA LEU A 112 -12.53 -10.17 14.64
C LEU A 112 -13.43 -9.17 13.91
N ALA A 113 -13.59 -7.98 14.47
CA ALA A 113 -14.35 -6.91 13.82
C ALA A 113 -13.63 -6.38 12.56
N ILE A 114 -12.29 -6.39 12.53
CA ILE A 114 -11.53 -6.05 11.31
C ILE A 114 -11.81 -7.05 10.21
N ILE A 115 -11.72 -8.34 10.53
CA ILE A 115 -11.89 -9.41 9.55
C ILE A 115 -13.32 -9.38 9.00
N ALA A 116 -14.32 -9.23 9.86
CA ALA A 116 -15.72 -9.13 9.46
C ALA A 116 -16.01 -7.91 8.56
N ASN A 117 -15.23 -6.83 8.70
CA ASN A 117 -15.44 -5.58 7.96
C ASN A 117 -14.33 -5.28 6.95
N LYS A 118 -13.51 -6.28 6.58
CA LYS A 118 -12.33 -6.09 5.72
C LYS A 118 -12.67 -5.47 4.37
N GLY A 119 -13.76 -5.93 3.74
CA GLY A 119 -14.21 -5.42 2.43
C GLY A 119 -14.86 -4.02 2.47
N ARG A 120 -15.12 -3.49 3.67
CA ARG A 120 -15.73 -2.17 3.87
C ARG A 120 -14.98 -1.34 4.91
N TYR A 121 -13.67 -1.58 5.06
CA TYR A 121 -12.87 -1.07 6.16
C TYR A 121 -13.01 0.45 6.31
N SER A 122 -12.81 1.20 5.24
CA SER A 122 -12.92 2.67 5.23
C SER A 122 -14.32 3.16 5.64
N GLN A 123 -15.36 2.58 5.03
CA GLN A 123 -16.76 2.92 5.31
C GLN A 123 -17.13 2.60 6.76
N TRP A 124 -16.70 1.44 7.26
CA TRP A 124 -16.92 1.01 8.63
C TRP A 124 -16.29 1.95 9.67
N PHE A 125 -15.05 2.41 9.45
CA PHE A 125 -14.44 3.41 10.33
C PHE A 125 -15.15 4.75 10.27
N ALA A 126 -15.60 5.19 9.09
CA ALA A 126 -16.35 6.42 8.93
C ALA A 126 -17.69 6.39 9.69
N GLU A 127 -18.41 5.27 9.62
CA GLU A 127 -19.65 5.02 10.38
C GLU A 127 -19.42 5.07 11.89
N ILE A 128 -18.32 4.50 12.40
CA ILE A 128 -18.00 4.57 13.83
C ILE A 128 -17.70 6.01 14.23
N LEU A 129 -16.86 6.70 13.46
CA LEU A 129 -16.43 8.07 13.77
C LEU A 129 -17.58 9.08 13.71
N SER A 130 -18.54 8.90 12.80
CA SER A 130 -19.72 9.78 12.69
C SER A 130 -20.65 9.66 13.89
N GLN A 131 -20.62 8.52 14.58
CA GLN A 131 -21.46 8.23 15.75
C GLN A 131 -20.78 8.60 17.08
N CYS A 132 -19.46 8.72 17.10
CA CYS A 132 -18.71 9.17 18.27
C CYS A 132 -18.87 10.69 18.48
N PRO A 133 -19.31 11.18 19.66
CA PRO A 133 -19.48 12.61 19.90
C PRO A 133 -18.21 13.45 19.64
N THR A 134 -17.05 12.89 19.98
CA THR A 134 -15.74 13.54 19.78
C THR A 134 -15.13 13.29 18.40
N ARG A 135 -15.81 12.52 17.54
CA ARG A 135 -15.27 11.95 16.29
C ARG A 135 -13.94 11.24 16.48
N THR A 136 -13.73 10.65 17.66
CA THR A 136 -12.48 9.98 18.04
C THR A 136 -12.81 8.74 18.85
N PHE A 137 -12.12 7.64 18.59
CA PHE A 137 -12.21 6.44 19.42
C PHE A 137 -10.89 5.69 19.52
N VAL A 138 -10.78 4.84 20.55
CA VAL A 138 -9.63 3.95 20.74
C VAL A 138 -9.95 2.60 20.14
N PHE A 139 -9.11 2.19 19.21
CA PHE A 139 -9.15 0.90 18.55
C PHE A 139 -8.11 -0.03 19.17
N HIS A 140 -8.54 -1.24 19.54
CA HIS A 140 -7.67 -2.22 20.20
C HIS A 140 -7.14 -3.24 19.19
N ARG A 141 -5.82 -3.41 19.17
CA ARG A 141 -5.11 -4.43 18.37
C ARG A 141 -4.66 -5.57 19.26
N ALA A 142 -4.19 -6.64 18.64
CA ALA A 142 -3.63 -7.77 19.34
C ALA A 142 -2.49 -7.37 20.30
N LEU A 143 -2.29 -8.17 21.35
CA LEU A 143 -1.27 -8.01 22.39
C LEU A 143 -1.36 -6.67 23.14
N GLY A 144 -2.57 -6.15 23.32
CA GLY A 144 -2.82 -4.93 24.09
C GLY A 144 -2.42 -3.62 23.41
N LYS A 145 -2.01 -3.67 22.14
CA LYS A 145 -1.69 -2.46 21.36
C LYS A 145 -2.96 -1.63 21.15
N ARG A 146 -2.81 -0.31 21.22
CA ARG A 146 -3.91 0.65 21.05
C ARG A 146 -3.61 1.58 19.89
N GLN A 147 -4.63 1.89 19.10
CA GLN A 147 -4.58 2.88 18.03
C GLN A 147 -5.68 3.90 18.29
N ILE A 148 -5.36 5.19 18.14
CA ILE A 148 -6.37 6.24 18.24
C ILE A 148 -6.79 6.57 16.82
N VAL A 149 -8.10 6.51 16.56
CA VAL A 149 -8.67 6.88 15.26
C VAL A 149 -9.51 8.12 15.45
N THR A 150 -9.26 9.15 14.65
CA THR A 150 -9.88 10.47 14.78
C THR A 150 -10.25 11.05 13.42
N ALA A 151 -11.46 11.60 13.35
CA ALA A 151 -11.92 12.54 12.32
C ALA A 151 -12.22 13.92 12.91
N ASN A 152 -11.77 14.19 14.13
CA ASN A 152 -11.84 15.51 14.75
C ASN A 152 -10.82 16.47 14.09
N PRO A 153 -11.26 17.59 13.49
CA PRO A 153 -10.37 18.52 12.79
C PRO A 153 -9.24 19.08 13.67
N SER A 154 -9.52 19.37 14.95
CA SER A 154 -8.51 19.89 15.88
C SER A 154 -7.42 18.86 16.15
N ASN A 155 -7.77 17.58 16.29
CA ASN A 155 -6.79 16.50 16.43
C ASN A 155 -5.98 16.32 15.14
N VAL A 156 -6.63 16.39 13.97
CA VAL A 156 -5.95 16.28 12.67
C VAL A 156 -4.94 17.41 12.49
N GLN A 157 -5.33 18.66 12.79
CA GLN A 157 -4.42 19.81 12.76
C GLN A 157 -3.28 19.64 13.76
N HIS A 158 -3.56 19.17 14.97
CA HIS A 158 -2.54 18.94 15.98
C HIS A 158 -1.48 17.94 15.49
N ILE A 159 -1.91 16.80 14.93
CA ILE A 159 -1.04 15.72 14.48
C ILE A 159 -0.29 16.11 13.20
N LEU A 160 -0.96 16.63 12.19
CA LEU A 160 -0.37 16.83 10.85
C LEU A 160 0.31 18.20 10.66
N LYS A 161 0.03 19.18 11.52
CA LYS A 161 0.56 20.55 11.38
C LYS A 161 1.29 21.01 12.64
N THR A 162 0.60 21.10 13.77
CA THR A 162 1.14 21.80 14.96
C THR A 162 2.25 21.02 15.67
N LYS A 163 2.13 19.69 15.76
CA LYS A 163 3.05 18.81 16.49
C LYS A 163 3.55 17.64 15.64
N PHE A 164 3.68 17.83 14.33
CA PHE A 164 4.06 16.78 13.37
C PHE A 164 5.28 15.95 13.79
N SER A 165 6.33 16.58 14.33
CA SER A 165 7.55 15.89 14.77
C SER A 165 7.33 14.91 15.92
N LEU A 166 6.23 15.03 16.68
CA LEU A 166 5.88 14.13 17.78
C LEU A 166 5.12 12.87 17.32
N TYR A 167 4.70 12.82 16.05
CA TYR A 167 3.92 11.73 15.48
C TYR A 167 4.66 11.06 14.32
N PRO A 168 5.79 10.36 14.58
CA PRO A 168 6.43 9.53 13.56
C PRO A 168 5.48 8.40 13.12
N LYS A 169 5.70 7.86 11.92
CA LYS A 169 4.99 6.64 11.48
C LYS A 169 5.36 5.46 12.38
N GLY A 170 6.62 5.40 12.78
CA GLY A 170 7.15 4.46 13.76
C GLY A 170 7.33 3.03 13.24
N ASP A 171 7.96 2.21 14.06
CA ASP A 171 8.49 0.89 13.68
C ASP A 171 7.44 -0.04 13.07
N PHE A 172 6.19 0.04 13.50
CA PHE A 172 5.14 -0.80 12.95
C PHE A 172 4.93 -0.54 11.45
N PHE A 173 4.87 0.72 11.04
CA PHE A 173 4.79 1.08 9.61
C PHE A 173 6.09 0.77 8.90
N THR A 174 7.21 1.24 9.45
CA THR A 174 8.53 1.11 8.83
C THR A 174 8.87 -0.34 8.54
N THR A 175 8.77 -1.23 9.53
CA THR A 175 9.10 -2.65 9.37
C THR A 175 8.14 -3.41 8.47
N THR A 176 6.89 -2.97 8.36
CA THR A 176 5.88 -3.61 7.50
C THR A 176 6.18 -3.36 6.03
N LEU A 177 6.63 -2.15 5.69
CA LEU A 177 6.82 -1.69 4.31
C LEU A 177 8.29 -1.68 3.84
N VAL A 178 9.27 -1.89 4.73
CA VAL A 178 10.70 -1.73 4.43
C VAL A 178 11.19 -2.59 3.26
N ASP A 179 10.62 -3.79 3.06
CA ASP A 179 11.07 -4.66 1.98
C ASP A 179 10.82 -4.06 0.60
N PHE A 180 9.69 -3.35 0.46
CA PHE A 180 9.26 -2.74 -0.79
C PHE A 180 9.68 -1.27 -0.88
N LEU A 181 9.34 -0.45 0.12
CA LEU A 181 9.59 1.00 0.11
C LEU A 181 10.97 1.40 0.63
N GLY A 182 11.72 0.46 1.21
CA GLY A 182 13.01 0.73 1.83
C GLY A 182 12.93 1.80 2.92
N ASN A 183 13.97 2.62 2.99
CA ASN A 183 14.01 3.82 3.84
C ASN A 183 13.71 5.10 3.03
N GLY A 184 12.92 4.98 1.97
CA GLY A 184 12.54 6.10 1.10
C GLY A 184 11.62 7.09 1.80
N ILE A 185 11.36 8.22 1.14
CA ILE A 185 10.52 9.32 1.65
C ILE A 185 9.18 8.86 2.24
N SER A 186 8.54 7.84 1.67
CA SER A 186 7.24 7.34 2.16
C SER A 186 7.34 6.53 3.45
N ASN A 187 8.49 5.92 3.74
CA ASN A 187 8.68 5.02 4.89
C ASN A 187 9.60 5.60 5.98
N ALA A 188 10.36 6.65 5.66
CA ALA A 188 11.25 7.33 6.60
C ALA A 188 10.50 8.25 7.57
N ASP A 189 11.16 8.54 8.70
CA ASP A 189 10.77 9.54 9.69
C ASP A 189 11.94 10.53 9.94
N GLY A 190 11.65 11.63 10.64
CA GLY A 190 12.65 12.58 11.11
C GLY A 190 13.48 13.23 10.00
N ALA A 191 14.80 13.31 10.23
CA ALA A 191 15.74 13.99 9.33
C ALA A 191 15.80 13.35 7.93
N ASN A 192 15.77 12.02 7.84
CA ASN A 192 15.79 11.31 6.56
C ASN A 192 14.55 11.61 5.72
N TRP A 193 13.38 11.64 6.36
CA TRP A 193 12.14 12.09 5.71
C TRP A 193 12.25 13.54 5.24
N LYS A 194 12.74 14.45 6.10
CA LYS A 194 12.88 15.88 5.77
C LYS A 194 13.79 16.09 4.57
N PHE A 195 14.94 15.41 4.54
CA PHE A 195 15.89 15.43 3.43
C PHE A 195 15.25 14.92 2.14
N GLY A 196 14.64 13.73 2.16
CA GLY A 196 13.94 13.17 1.00
C GLY A 196 12.84 14.11 0.50
N ARG A 197 12.08 14.71 1.42
CA ARG A 197 10.99 15.65 1.09
C ARG A 197 11.49 16.93 0.46
N GLN A 198 12.61 17.46 0.93
CA GLN A 198 13.24 18.65 0.36
C GLN A 198 13.62 18.39 -1.10
N ILE A 199 14.31 17.28 -1.37
CA ILE A 199 14.71 16.90 -2.75
C ILE A 199 13.47 16.72 -3.63
N SER A 200 12.50 15.89 -3.21
CA SER A 200 11.30 15.64 -4.02
C SER A 200 10.47 16.89 -4.27
N SER A 201 10.45 17.86 -3.36
CA SER A 201 9.67 19.09 -3.54
C SER A 201 10.16 19.96 -4.70
N HIS A 202 11.44 19.87 -5.06
CA HIS A 202 11.98 20.58 -6.22
C HIS A 202 11.53 19.96 -7.54
N GLU A 203 11.35 18.62 -7.58
CA GLU A 203 10.85 17.91 -8.75
C GLU A 203 9.36 18.18 -9.01
N PHE A 204 8.56 18.30 -7.96
CA PHE A 204 7.11 18.53 -8.03
C PHE A 204 6.70 20.00 -7.80
N ASN A 205 7.46 20.94 -8.37
CA ASN A 205 7.09 22.35 -8.34
C ASN A 205 6.03 22.69 -9.42
N THR A 206 5.40 23.86 -9.32
CA THR A 206 4.32 24.29 -10.23
C THR A 206 4.73 24.26 -11.70
N LYS A 207 5.96 24.67 -12.03
CA LYS A 207 6.47 24.69 -13.40
C LYS A 207 6.62 23.26 -13.94
N SER A 208 7.22 22.36 -13.14
CA SER A 208 7.37 20.95 -13.52
C SER A 208 6.02 20.27 -13.72
N LEU A 209 5.07 20.49 -12.79
CA LEU A 209 3.72 19.92 -12.88
C LEU A 209 2.99 20.38 -14.14
N ARG A 210 3.04 21.68 -14.45
CA ARG A 210 2.46 22.22 -15.69
C ARG A 210 3.05 21.56 -16.93
N ASN A 211 4.38 21.44 -16.98
CA ASN A 211 5.05 20.76 -18.08
C ASN A 211 4.64 19.28 -18.19
N PHE A 212 4.49 18.55 -17.08
CA PHE A 212 4.01 17.16 -17.11
C PHE A 212 2.60 17.05 -17.68
N VAL A 213 1.71 17.98 -17.31
CA VAL A 213 0.34 18.00 -17.84
C VAL A 213 0.34 18.30 -19.33
N GLU A 214 1.02 19.36 -19.76
CA GLU A 214 1.06 19.81 -21.16
C GLU A 214 1.80 18.85 -22.10
N THR A 215 2.58 17.90 -21.57
CA THR A 215 3.36 16.95 -22.39
C THR A 215 2.90 15.51 -22.20
N VAL A 216 3.09 14.97 -21.00
CA VAL A 216 2.85 13.55 -20.72
C VAL A 216 1.36 13.25 -20.63
N VAL A 217 0.62 14.01 -19.82
CA VAL A 217 -0.81 13.73 -19.58
C VAL A 217 -1.63 14.01 -20.82
N ASP A 218 -1.39 15.13 -21.50
CA ASP A 218 -2.12 15.50 -22.72
C ASP A 218 -1.90 14.47 -23.84
N SER A 219 -0.65 14.01 -24.02
CA SER A 219 -0.36 12.97 -25.01
C SER A 219 -0.96 11.61 -24.65
N GLU A 220 -0.91 11.18 -23.39
CA GLU A 220 -1.52 9.92 -22.97
C GLU A 220 -3.05 9.97 -23.10
N LEU A 221 -3.64 11.12 -22.78
CA LEU A 221 -5.08 11.35 -22.87
C LEU A 221 -5.54 11.28 -24.32
N SER A 222 -4.92 12.07 -25.20
CA SER A 222 -5.32 12.21 -26.59
C SER A 222 -5.02 10.95 -27.42
N ASN A 223 -3.89 10.29 -27.17
CA ASN A 223 -3.45 9.16 -28.01
C ASN A 223 -3.95 7.79 -27.54
N ARG A 224 -4.37 7.63 -26.27
CA ARG A 224 -4.79 6.33 -25.74
C ARG A 224 -6.15 6.38 -25.04
N LEU A 225 -6.29 7.21 -24.01
CA LEU A 225 -7.52 7.18 -23.19
C LEU A 225 -8.77 7.60 -23.99
N ILE A 226 -8.72 8.73 -24.71
CA ILE A 226 -9.85 9.20 -25.52
C ILE A 226 -10.22 8.18 -26.63
N PRO A 227 -9.27 7.63 -27.39
CA PRO A 227 -9.56 6.55 -28.34
C PRO A 227 -10.24 5.34 -27.71
N ILE A 228 -9.74 4.84 -26.58
CA ILE A 228 -10.36 3.69 -25.88
C ILE A 228 -11.81 3.99 -25.47
N LEU A 229 -12.06 5.17 -24.92
CA LEU A 229 -13.41 5.57 -24.54
C LEU A 229 -14.33 5.75 -25.75
N SER A 230 -13.80 6.30 -26.85
CA SER A 230 -14.54 6.51 -28.10
C SER A 230 -14.91 5.18 -28.76
N ASP A 231 -13.97 4.25 -28.84
CA ASP A 231 -14.18 2.90 -29.38
C ASP A 231 -15.20 2.12 -28.55
N ALA A 232 -15.13 2.23 -27.22
CA ALA A 232 -16.11 1.58 -26.35
C ALA A 232 -17.51 2.19 -26.51
N ALA A 233 -17.62 3.51 -26.65
CA ALA A 233 -18.89 4.17 -26.92
C ALA A 233 -19.47 3.77 -28.28
N ALA A 234 -18.63 3.70 -29.33
CA ALA A 234 -19.05 3.31 -30.67
C ALA A 234 -19.53 1.85 -30.75
N ASN A 235 -18.86 0.97 -30.00
CA ASN A 235 -19.15 -0.47 -29.98
C ASN A 235 -20.08 -0.89 -28.84
N ASN A 236 -20.65 0.06 -28.08
CA ASN A 236 -21.47 -0.19 -26.90
C ASN A 236 -20.84 -1.18 -25.90
N SER A 237 -19.52 -1.06 -25.69
CA SER A 237 -18.73 -1.93 -24.83
C SER A 237 -18.72 -1.44 -23.40
N VAL A 238 -18.81 -2.35 -22.44
CA VAL A 238 -18.71 -2.04 -21.01
C VAL A 238 -17.24 -1.96 -20.61
N LEU A 239 -16.85 -0.86 -19.98
CA LEU A 239 -15.49 -0.66 -19.45
C LEU A 239 -15.51 -0.61 -17.93
N ASP A 240 -14.50 -1.23 -17.31
CA ASP A 240 -14.16 -0.98 -15.91
C ASP A 240 -13.28 0.28 -15.82
N LEU A 241 -13.89 1.41 -15.45
CA LEU A 241 -13.16 2.67 -15.32
C LEU A 241 -12.10 2.64 -14.22
N GLN A 242 -12.20 1.77 -13.22
CA GLN A 242 -11.16 1.65 -12.21
C GLN A 242 -9.88 1.08 -12.82
N ASP A 243 -9.99 0.01 -13.59
CA ASP A 243 -8.88 -0.62 -14.31
C ASP A 243 -8.28 0.35 -15.35
N ILE A 244 -9.12 0.96 -16.19
CA ILE A 244 -8.68 1.88 -17.25
C ILE A 244 -7.94 3.10 -16.66
N LEU A 245 -8.49 3.74 -15.64
CA LEU A 245 -7.86 4.91 -15.03
C LEU A 245 -6.61 4.54 -14.21
N GLN A 246 -6.55 3.35 -13.63
CA GLN A 246 -5.34 2.85 -12.96
C GLN A 246 -4.19 2.67 -13.95
N ARG A 247 -4.45 2.05 -15.11
CA ARG A 247 -3.45 1.87 -16.18
C ARG A 247 -2.98 3.20 -16.73
N PHE A 248 -3.92 4.11 -17.01
CA PHE A 248 -3.63 5.48 -17.43
C PHE A 248 -2.71 6.20 -16.42
N ALA A 249 -3.04 6.12 -15.13
CA ALA A 249 -2.22 6.75 -14.09
C ALA A 249 -0.83 6.11 -14.00
N PHE A 250 -0.73 4.78 -14.16
CA PHE A 250 0.53 4.05 -14.11
C PHE A 250 1.46 4.46 -15.25
N ASP A 251 0.96 4.54 -16.48
CA ASP A 251 1.75 4.97 -17.65
C ASP A 251 2.24 6.41 -17.49
N ASN A 252 1.37 7.33 -17.05
CA ASN A 252 1.74 8.71 -16.75
C ASN A 252 2.85 8.80 -15.68
N ILE A 253 2.71 8.08 -14.57
CA ILE A 253 3.71 8.08 -13.49
C ILE A 253 5.04 7.49 -14.00
N CYS A 254 5.00 6.43 -14.79
CA CYS A 254 6.22 5.84 -15.35
C CYS A 254 6.93 6.78 -16.32
N LYS A 255 6.18 7.48 -17.18
CA LYS A 255 6.72 8.50 -18.08
C LYS A 255 7.34 9.66 -17.29
N ILE A 256 6.66 10.17 -16.27
CA ILE A 256 7.16 11.30 -15.47
C ILE A 256 8.36 10.90 -14.61
N ALA A 257 8.27 9.82 -13.85
CA ALA A 257 9.29 9.43 -12.88
C ALA A 257 10.48 8.72 -13.52
N PHE A 258 10.22 7.84 -14.50
CA PHE A 258 11.24 6.99 -15.10
C PHE A 258 11.61 7.44 -16.52
N GLY A 259 10.81 8.27 -17.18
CA GLY A 259 11.04 8.61 -18.60
C GLY A 259 10.81 7.42 -19.51
N PHE A 260 9.95 6.48 -19.09
CA PHE A 260 9.68 5.21 -19.75
C PHE A 260 8.17 5.03 -19.92
N ASP A 261 7.75 4.52 -21.07
CA ASP A 261 6.36 4.19 -21.37
C ASP A 261 6.13 2.68 -21.25
N PRO A 262 5.36 2.21 -20.25
CA PRO A 262 5.00 0.80 -20.13
C PRO A 262 3.98 0.33 -21.15
N GLU A 263 3.24 1.27 -21.76
CA GLU A 263 2.09 1.00 -22.62
C GLU A 263 1.02 0.12 -21.96
N TYR A 264 0.85 0.24 -20.64
CA TYR A 264 -0.06 -0.63 -19.90
C TYR A 264 -1.54 -0.34 -20.23
N LEU A 265 -1.87 0.90 -20.59
CA LEU A 265 -3.22 1.27 -21.01
C LEU A 265 -3.61 0.68 -22.37
N SER A 266 -2.65 0.29 -23.21
CA SER A 266 -2.91 -0.22 -24.55
C SER A 266 -3.68 -1.56 -24.49
N PRO A 267 -4.91 -1.65 -25.04
CA PRO A 267 -5.73 -2.87 -24.96
C PRO A 267 -5.15 -4.04 -25.77
N SER A 268 -4.27 -3.75 -26.72
CA SER A 268 -3.60 -4.73 -27.58
C SER A 268 -2.43 -5.45 -26.89
N LEU A 269 -1.95 -4.95 -25.74
CA LEU A 269 -0.77 -5.47 -25.07
C LEU A 269 -1.14 -6.18 -23.76
N PRO A 270 -0.47 -7.30 -23.43
CA PRO A 270 -0.63 -7.92 -22.12
C PRO A 270 -0.12 -6.97 -21.02
N GLN A 271 -0.61 -7.15 -19.79
CA GLN A 271 -0.10 -6.42 -18.63
C GLN A 271 1.44 -6.52 -18.58
N PRO A 272 2.17 -5.41 -18.53
CA PRO A 272 3.62 -5.43 -18.43
C PRO A 272 4.06 -6.16 -17.17
N ALA A 273 5.07 -7.03 -17.27
CA ALA A 273 5.58 -7.81 -16.13
C ALA A 273 6.00 -6.92 -14.95
N PHE A 274 6.53 -5.73 -15.23
CA PHE A 274 6.84 -4.72 -14.22
C PHE A 274 5.59 -4.20 -13.49
N ALA A 275 4.50 -3.92 -14.22
CA ALA A 275 3.25 -3.45 -13.62
C ALA A 275 2.66 -4.52 -12.69
N ALA A 276 2.59 -5.77 -13.15
CA ALA A 276 2.13 -6.91 -12.34
C ALA A 276 2.97 -7.09 -11.06
N ALA A 277 4.31 -7.06 -11.20
CA ALA A 277 5.22 -7.17 -10.07
C ALA A 277 5.06 -6.01 -9.08
N PHE A 278 4.89 -4.78 -9.57
CA PHE A 278 4.68 -3.61 -8.72
C PHE A 278 3.36 -3.70 -7.96
N GLU A 279 2.27 -4.08 -8.64
CA GLU A 279 0.94 -4.27 -8.04
C GLU A 279 0.96 -5.37 -6.97
N ASP A 280 1.59 -6.51 -7.24
CA ASP A 280 1.78 -7.58 -6.24
C ASP A 280 2.59 -7.11 -5.04
N ALA A 281 3.67 -6.34 -5.28
CA ALA A 281 4.49 -5.81 -4.20
C ALA A 281 3.70 -4.83 -3.31
N VAL A 282 2.90 -3.94 -3.91
CA VAL A 282 2.00 -3.04 -3.19
C VAL A 282 0.97 -3.85 -2.41
N ARG A 283 0.20 -4.72 -3.08
CA ARG A 283 -0.91 -5.48 -2.48
C ARG A 283 -0.43 -6.34 -1.31
N ILE A 284 0.60 -7.15 -1.49
CA ILE A 284 1.07 -8.07 -0.45
C ILE A 284 1.71 -7.31 0.72
N SER A 285 2.46 -6.23 0.45
CA SER A 285 3.01 -5.38 1.52
C SER A 285 1.90 -4.71 2.33
N SER A 286 0.79 -4.34 1.67
CA SER A 286 -0.40 -3.75 2.29
C SER A 286 -1.14 -4.74 3.17
N GLU A 287 -1.33 -5.97 2.67
CA GLU A 287 -1.99 -7.06 3.40
C GLU A 287 -1.32 -7.36 4.75
N ARG A 288 -0.01 -7.09 4.89
CA ARG A 288 0.73 -7.24 6.16
C ARG A 288 0.10 -6.45 7.32
N PHE A 289 -0.53 -5.30 7.07
CA PHE A 289 -1.24 -4.52 8.09
C PHE A 289 -2.48 -5.23 8.65
N GLY A 290 -3.06 -6.14 7.86
CA GLY A 290 -4.24 -6.92 8.23
C GLY A 290 -3.95 -8.12 9.14
N TYR A 291 -2.69 -8.54 9.29
CA TYR A 291 -2.36 -9.67 10.16
C TYR A 291 -2.64 -9.33 11.62
N ILE A 292 -3.34 -10.26 12.31
CA ILE A 292 -3.62 -10.16 13.75
C ILE A 292 -2.30 -10.09 14.52
N PHE A 293 -1.39 -11.01 14.25
CA PHE A 293 -0.08 -11.10 14.89
C PHE A 293 1.03 -10.89 13.84
N PRO A 294 1.83 -9.81 13.91
CA PRO A 294 2.91 -9.55 12.95
C PRO A 294 3.93 -10.68 12.83
N ALA A 295 4.08 -11.52 13.86
CA ALA A 295 4.95 -12.70 13.81
C ALA A 295 4.57 -13.68 12.69
N THR A 296 3.30 -13.74 12.29
CA THR A 296 2.80 -14.67 11.26
C THR A 296 3.40 -14.38 9.88
N TRP A 297 3.32 -13.14 9.39
CA TRP A 297 3.91 -12.77 8.10
C TRP A 297 5.44 -12.79 8.18
N LYS A 298 6.05 -12.43 9.32
CA LYS A 298 7.49 -12.54 9.53
C LYS A 298 7.98 -13.98 9.44
N LEU A 299 7.23 -14.94 10.00
CA LEU A 299 7.53 -16.36 9.89
C LEU A 299 7.36 -16.85 8.44
N LYS A 300 6.28 -16.47 7.75
CA LYS A 300 6.11 -16.78 6.32
C LYS A 300 7.24 -16.23 5.47
N ARG A 301 7.74 -15.03 5.79
CA ARG A 301 8.91 -14.41 5.15
C ARG A 301 10.19 -15.20 5.43
N ALA A 302 10.44 -15.57 6.68
CA ALA A 302 11.63 -16.35 7.07
C ALA A 302 11.66 -17.73 6.39
N LEU A 303 10.51 -18.38 6.27
CA LEU A 303 10.37 -19.68 5.59
C LEU A 303 10.22 -19.55 4.08
N ASN A 304 10.13 -18.33 3.53
CA ASN A 304 9.91 -18.06 2.11
C ASN A 304 8.67 -18.78 1.54
N LEU A 305 7.52 -18.61 2.20
CA LEU A 305 6.26 -19.32 1.90
C LEU A 305 5.12 -18.40 1.44
N GLY A 306 4.32 -18.91 0.50
CA GLY A 306 3.07 -18.30 0.03
C GLY A 306 3.27 -16.86 -0.46
N SER A 307 2.41 -15.95 0.02
CA SER A 307 2.44 -14.52 -0.31
C SER A 307 3.80 -13.86 -0.09
N GLU A 308 4.58 -14.30 0.90
CA GLU A 308 5.88 -13.70 1.20
C GLU A 308 6.96 -14.11 0.19
N LYS A 309 6.87 -15.32 -0.39
CA LYS A 309 7.70 -15.74 -1.51
C LYS A 309 7.37 -14.92 -2.76
N GLN A 310 6.09 -14.75 -3.05
CA GLN A 310 5.60 -13.93 -4.17
C GLN A 310 6.07 -12.48 -4.01
N LEU A 311 5.94 -11.90 -2.82
CA LEU A 311 6.43 -10.54 -2.53
C LEU A 311 7.94 -10.40 -2.77
N LYS A 312 8.73 -11.39 -2.34
CA LYS A 312 10.19 -11.40 -2.61
C LYS A 312 10.49 -11.38 -4.11
N GLN A 313 9.77 -12.17 -4.91
CA GLN A 313 9.92 -12.22 -6.38
C GLN A 313 9.51 -10.90 -7.03
N ALA A 314 8.33 -10.38 -6.66
CA ALA A 314 7.77 -9.12 -7.12
C ALA A 314 8.71 -7.92 -6.84
N ILE A 315 9.26 -7.84 -5.62
CA ILE A 315 10.26 -6.83 -5.25
C ILE A 315 11.54 -6.98 -6.09
N SER A 316 11.99 -8.22 -6.34
CA SER A 316 13.18 -8.47 -7.15
C SER A 316 13.00 -7.94 -8.57
N GLN A 317 11.89 -8.26 -9.22
CA GLN A 317 11.56 -7.79 -10.58
C GLN A 317 11.43 -6.26 -10.64
N THR A 318 10.71 -5.68 -9.68
CA THR A 318 10.59 -4.21 -9.56
C THR A 318 11.95 -3.54 -9.42
N ARG A 319 12.83 -4.08 -8.56
CA ARG A 319 14.16 -3.54 -8.32
C ARG A 319 15.06 -3.69 -9.54
N GLU A 320 15.01 -4.82 -10.23
CA GLU A 320 15.76 -5.06 -11.45
C GLU A 320 15.38 -4.05 -12.53
N PHE A 321 14.08 -3.86 -12.75
CA PHE A 321 13.57 -2.86 -13.68
C PHE A 321 14.08 -1.44 -13.36
N ALA A 322 13.95 -1.02 -12.10
CA ALA A 322 14.44 0.29 -11.65
C ALA A 322 15.97 0.44 -11.84
N GLN A 323 16.74 -0.63 -11.57
CA GLN A 323 18.18 -0.62 -11.77
C GLN A 323 18.57 -0.50 -13.25
N ASN A 324 17.82 -1.14 -14.15
CA ASN A 324 18.06 -1.05 -15.59
C ASN A 324 17.84 0.37 -16.10
N ILE A 325 16.74 1.02 -15.72
CA ILE A 325 16.49 2.44 -16.05
C ILE A 325 17.62 3.34 -15.55
N VAL A 326 18.09 3.13 -14.31
CA VAL A 326 19.19 3.92 -13.75
C VAL A 326 20.49 3.70 -14.53
N LYS A 327 20.81 2.45 -14.91
CA LYS A 327 21.99 2.13 -15.72
C LYS A 327 21.91 2.81 -17.09
N GLU A 328 20.78 2.73 -17.76
CA GLU A 328 20.55 3.35 -19.07
C GLU A 328 20.67 4.87 -19.01
N LYS A 329 20.03 5.51 -18.03
CA LYS A 329 20.14 6.98 -17.83
C LYS A 329 21.58 7.40 -17.57
N LYS A 330 22.33 6.66 -16.73
CA LYS A 330 23.75 6.94 -16.49
C LYS A 330 24.59 6.79 -17.76
N ALA A 331 24.36 5.74 -18.55
CA ALA A 331 25.05 5.50 -19.81
C ALA A 331 24.76 6.61 -20.84
N ARG A 332 23.49 7.00 -21.00
CA ARG A 332 23.07 8.09 -21.90
C ARG A 332 23.71 9.42 -21.51
N THR A 333 23.72 9.74 -20.21
CA THR A 333 24.37 10.95 -19.69
C THR A 333 25.87 10.95 -19.97
N LYS A 334 26.56 9.82 -19.73
CA LYS A 334 27.99 9.68 -20.02
C LYS A 334 28.28 9.88 -21.51
N ARG A 335 27.47 9.31 -22.41
CA ARG A 335 27.59 9.50 -23.87
C ARG A 335 27.41 10.98 -24.26
N GLN A 336 26.42 11.67 -23.69
CA GLN A 336 26.17 13.10 -23.97
C GLN A 336 27.30 14.01 -23.48
N VAL A 337 27.90 13.72 -22.32
CA VAL A 337 29.08 14.46 -21.83
C VAL A 337 30.27 14.23 -22.76
N LEU A 338 30.52 12.98 -23.17
CA LEU A 338 31.60 12.66 -24.09
C LEU A 338 31.42 13.28 -25.48
N SER A 339 30.19 13.39 -25.99
CA SER A 339 29.93 14.07 -27.27
C SER A 339 30.13 15.58 -27.16
N ARG A 340 29.69 16.21 -26.07
CA ARG A 340 29.92 17.65 -25.81
C ARG A 340 31.41 17.97 -25.69
N ASN A 341 32.17 17.17 -24.95
CA ASN A 341 33.61 17.37 -24.79
C ASN A 341 34.37 17.19 -26.12
N ARG A 342 33.92 16.30 -27.00
CA ARG A 342 34.48 16.18 -28.36
C ARG A 342 34.17 17.38 -29.23
N GLN A 343 32.94 17.91 -29.17
CA GLN A 343 32.57 19.12 -29.92
C GLN A 343 33.30 20.37 -29.43
N SER A 344 33.57 20.52 -28.12
CA SER A 344 34.39 21.63 -27.62
C SER A 344 35.85 21.49 -28.05
N SER A 345 36.43 20.29 -27.93
CA SER A 345 37.81 20.03 -28.38
C SER A 345 38.00 20.23 -29.89
N PHE A 346 36.98 19.92 -30.71
CA PHE A 346 37.03 20.17 -32.15
C PHE A 346 37.04 21.67 -32.46
N LYS A 347 36.19 22.46 -31.77
CA LYS A 347 36.20 23.93 -31.91
C LYS A 347 37.52 24.56 -31.46
N ASP A 348 38.14 24.04 -30.40
CA ASP A 348 39.45 24.54 -29.92
C ASP A 348 40.60 24.25 -30.90
N HIS A 349 40.46 23.21 -31.72
CA HIS A 349 41.45 22.88 -32.78
C HIS A 349 41.24 23.70 -34.05
N GLU A 350 40.00 24.07 -34.39
CA GLU A 350 39.67 24.87 -35.57
C GLU A 350 40.03 26.37 -35.40
N PHE A 351 40.12 26.86 -34.16
CA PHE A 351 40.47 28.24 -33.83
C PHE A 351 41.95 28.49 -33.49
N ARG A 352 42.86 27.54 -33.70
CA ARG A 352 44.30 27.84 -33.63
C ARG A 352 44.75 28.48 -34.95
N PRO A 353 45.16 29.77 -34.97
CA PRO A 353 45.71 30.34 -36.18
C PRO A 353 47.01 29.60 -36.50
N PHE A 354 47.16 29.17 -37.75
CA PHE A 354 48.45 28.71 -38.27
C PHE A 354 49.45 29.85 -38.05
N ARG A 355 50.44 29.60 -37.20
CA ARG A 355 51.54 30.53 -36.89
C ARG A 355 52.71 30.29 -37.84
#